data_AF-A0A0B8P6B0-F1
#
_entry.id   AF-A0A0B8P6B0-F1
#
_cell.length_a   1.000
_cell.length_b   1.000
_cell.length_c   1.000
_cell.angle_alpha   90.00
_cell.angle_beta   90.00
_cell.angle_gamma   90.00
#
_symmetry.space_group_name_H-M   'P 1'
#
loop_
_entity.id
_entity.type
_entity.pdbx_description
1 polymer ?
#
loop_
_entity_poly.entity_id
_entity_poly.type
_entity_poly.pdbx_seq_one_letter_code
_entity_poly.pdbx_strand_id
1 'polypeptide(L)'
;MDLWQTTTEALKLLVSFDMELWQIVAVSFSVSLSAISLVLLPAIILSFFLAYTQFRGKWFLLSIINTMQAIPTVVIGLLLYMMLSRSAIR
;
A
#
# COMPACT_ATOMS: atom_id res chain seq x y z
N MET A 1 -5.43 -18.44 23.92
CA MET A 1 -4.08 -17.87 23.76
C MET A 1 -4.16 -16.44 24.21
N ASP A 2 -3.40 -16.07 25.25
CA ASP A 2 -3.41 -14.71 25.76
C ASP A 2 -2.56 -13.82 24.84
N LEU A 3 -3.02 -12.61 24.55
CA LEU A 3 -2.30 -11.62 23.71
C LEU A 3 -0.86 -11.36 24.18
N TRP A 4 -0.63 -11.52 25.48
CA TRP A 4 0.68 -11.38 26.09
C TRP A 4 1.66 -12.44 25.60
N GLN A 5 1.23 -13.70 25.52
CA GLN A 5 2.08 -14.81 25.09
C GLN A 5 2.49 -14.66 23.63
N THR A 6 1.53 -14.38 22.75
CA THR A 6 1.81 -14.21 21.30
C THR A 6 2.74 -13.03 21.03
N THR A 7 2.60 -11.92 21.76
CA THR A 7 3.50 -10.77 21.65
C THR A 7 4.93 -11.13 22.08
N THR A 8 5.08 -11.89 23.18
CA THR A 8 6.41 -12.32 23.64
C THR A 8 7.08 -13.32 22.69
N GLU A 9 6.30 -14.20 22.05
CA GLU A 9 6.80 -15.13 21.04
C GLU A 9 7.24 -14.40 19.77
N ALA A 10 6.46 -13.45 19.27
CA ALA A 10 6.85 -12.62 18.13
C ALA A 10 8.13 -11.82 18.41
N LEU A 11 8.25 -11.24 19.61
CA LEU A 11 9.47 -10.55 20.06
C LEU A 11 10.68 -11.49 20.13
N LYS A 12 10.49 -12.74 20.60
CA LYS A 12 11.55 -13.75 20.59
C LYS A 12 12.02 -14.06 19.18
N LEU A 13 11.11 -14.23 18.21
CA LEU A 13 11.48 -14.48 16.81
C LEU A 13 12.26 -13.32 16.19
N LEU A 14 11.90 -12.08 16.53
CA LEU A 14 12.64 -10.89 16.09
C LEU A 14 14.07 -10.87 16.66
N VAL A 15 14.21 -11.11 17.97
CA VAL A 15 15.50 -11.06 18.69
C VAL A 15 16.38 -12.28 18.36
N SER A 16 15.77 -13.44 18.07
CA SER A 16 16.50 -14.64 17.66
C SER A 16 17.04 -14.56 16.24
N PHE A 17 16.82 -13.46 15.53
CA PHE A 17 17.19 -13.28 14.12
C PHE A 17 16.70 -14.43 13.24
N ASP A 18 15.44 -14.83 13.43
CA ASP A 18 14.86 -15.87 12.60
C ASP A 18 14.93 -15.48 11.11
N MET A 19 15.61 -16.31 10.32
CA MET A 19 15.93 -15.98 8.92
C MET A 19 14.66 -15.84 8.07
N GLU A 20 13.65 -16.67 8.32
CA GLU A 20 12.39 -16.65 7.56
C GLU A 20 11.60 -15.38 7.87
N LEU A 21 11.48 -15.01 9.16
CA LEU A 21 10.82 -13.77 9.57
C LEU A 21 11.53 -12.54 8.98
N TRP A 22 12.85 -12.45 9.10
CA TRP A 22 13.60 -11.32 8.58
C TRP A 22 13.55 -11.23 7.05
N GLN A 23 13.46 -12.36 6.34
CA GLN A 23 13.23 -12.36 4.90
C GLN A 23 11.86 -11.77 4.54
N ILE A 24 10.79 -12.15 5.26
CA ILE A 24 9.45 -11.57 5.05
C ILE A 24 9.49 -10.06 5.30
N VAL A 25 10.07 -9.63 6.41
CA VAL A 25 10.23 -8.21 6.76
C VAL A 25 10.98 -7.47 5.64
N ALA A 26 12.12 -7.98 5.20
CA ALA A 26 12.92 -7.36 4.16
C ALA A 26 12.16 -7.24 2.82
N VAL A 27 11.42 -8.28 2.43
CA VAL A 27 10.58 -8.24 1.22
C VAL A 27 9.47 -7.21 1.35
N SER A 28 8.74 -7.19 2.47
CA SER A 28 7.68 -6.20 2.71
C SER A 28 8.22 -4.78 2.64
N PHE A 29 9.34 -4.49 3.31
CA PHE A 29 9.97 -3.17 3.26
C PHE A 29 10.46 -2.83 1.85
N SER A 30 11.14 -3.75 1.16
CA SER A 30 11.66 -3.53 -0.19
C SER A 30 10.55 -3.18 -1.18
N VAL A 31 9.44 -3.93 -1.14
CA VAL A 31 8.27 -3.68 -2.00
C VAL A 31 7.61 -2.35 -1.67
N SER A 32 7.37 -2.05 -0.38
CA SER A 32 6.76 -0.79 0.04
C SER A 32 7.62 0.43 -0.33
N LEU A 33 8.93 0.38 -0.07
CA LEU A 33 9.85 1.47 -0.42
C LEU A 33 9.92 1.68 -1.94
N SER A 34 9.99 0.59 -2.71
CA SER A 34 10.01 0.66 -4.17
C SER A 34 8.74 1.30 -4.71
N ALA A 35 7.57 0.88 -4.21
CA ALA A 35 6.28 1.45 -4.60
C ALA A 35 6.18 2.94 -4.26
N ILE A 36 6.57 3.33 -3.05
CA ILE A 36 6.59 4.74 -2.62
C ILE A 36 7.53 5.55 -3.50
N SER A 37 8.77 5.07 -3.71
CA SER A 37 9.77 5.78 -4.51
C SER A 37 9.32 6.02 -5.95
N LEU A 38 8.58 5.08 -6.56
CA LEU A 38 8.05 5.22 -7.91
C LEU A 38 6.96 6.30 -8.01
N VAL A 39 6.13 6.44 -6.98
CA VAL A 39 4.95 7.31 -7.00
C VAL A 39 5.20 8.67 -6.31
N LEU A 40 6.26 8.79 -5.51
CA LEU A 40 6.52 9.97 -4.68
C LEU A 40 6.56 11.27 -5.48
N LEU A 41 7.41 11.34 -6.52
CA LEU A 41 7.57 12.55 -7.34
C LEU A 41 6.26 12.98 -8.05
N PRO A 42 5.59 12.11 -8.84
CA PRO A 42 4.36 12.50 -9.51
C PRO A 42 3.24 12.83 -8.51
N ALA A 43 3.14 12.11 -7.39
CA ALA A 43 2.14 12.40 -6.36
C ALA A 43 2.36 13.80 -5.76
N ILE A 44 3.60 14.16 -5.39
CA ILE A 44 3.92 15.48 -4.83
C ILE A 44 3.56 16.59 -5.83
N ILE A 45 3.97 16.46 -7.09
CA ILE A 45 3.69 17.46 -8.13
C ILE A 45 2.18 17.64 -8.31
N LEU A 46 1.44 16.53 -8.40
CA LEU A 46 -0.01 16.55 -8.56
C LEU A 46 -0.71 17.16 -7.35
N SER A 47 -0.32 16.77 -6.13
CA SER A 47 -0.85 17.32 -4.89
C SER A 47 -0.56 18.82 -4.75
N PHE A 48 0.64 19.27 -5.11
CA PHE A 48 1.01 20.68 -5.13
C PHE A 48 0.13 21.46 -6.12
N PHE A 49 0.00 20.97 -7.35
CA PHE A 49 -0.85 21.61 -8.35
C PHE A 49 -2.30 21.70 -7.87
N LEU A 50 -2.85 20.63 -7.30
CA LEU A 50 -4.21 20.58 -6.81
C LEU A 50 -4.44 21.50 -5.61
N ALA A 51 -3.45 21.66 -4.74
CA ALA A 51 -3.52 22.54 -3.58
C ALA A 51 -3.54 24.03 -3.98
N TYR A 52 -2.62 24.44 -4.85
CA TYR A 52 -2.39 25.86 -5.17
C TYR A 52 -3.26 26.40 -6.30
N THR A 53 -3.75 25.56 -7.21
CA THR A 53 -4.62 26.00 -8.29
C THR A 53 -6.11 25.93 -7.90
N GLN A 54 -6.88 26.91 -8.35
CA GLN A 54 -8.34 26.99 -8.18
C GLN A 54 -8.98 26.97 -9.57
N PHE A 55 -9.12 25.77 -10.15
CA PHE A 55 -9.75 25.57 -11.45
C PHE A 55 -11.13 24.92 -11.29
N ARG A 56 -12.03 25.17 -12.25
CA ARG A 56 -13.46 24.78 -12.18
C ARG A 56 -13.69 23.27 -11.98
N GLY A 57 -12.76 22.42 -12.43
CA GLY A 57 -12.83 20.95 -12.30
C GLY A 57 -12.21 20.36 -11.03
N LYS A 58 -11.69 21.20 -10.11
CA LYS A 58 -10.97 20.74 -8.91
C LYS A 58 -11.82 19.83 -8.01
N TRP A 59 -13.10 20.16 -7.84
CA TRP A 59 -14.03 19.36 -7.03
C TRP A 59 -14.18 17.94 -7.57
N PHE A 60 -14.28 17.78 -8.89
CA PHE A 60 -14.42 16.47 -9.52
C PHE A 60 -13.17 15.60 -9.28
N LEU A 61 -11.98 16.16 -9.47
CA LEU A 61 -10.72 15.45 -9.20
C LEU A 61 -10.56 15.08 -7.73
N LEU A 62 -10.86 16.00 -6.82
CA LEU A 62 -10.84 15.72 -5.37
C LEU A 62 -11.85 14.63 -4.99
N SER A 63 -13.03 14.61 -5.61
CA SER A 63 -14.03 13.57 -5.38
C SER A 63 -13.53 12.19 -5.84
N ILE A 64 -12.90 12.10 -7.01
CA ILE A 64 -12.28 10.85 -7.50
C ILE A 64 -11.19 10.39 -6.53
N ILE A 65 -10.27 11.28 -6.15
CA ILE A 65 -9.16 10.94 -5.24
C ILE A 65 -9.68 10.43 -3.90
N ASN A 66 -10.66 11.12 -3.30
CA ASN A 66 -11.27 10.68 -2.04
C ASN A 66 -12.02 9.35 -2.20
N THR A 67 -12.71 9.15 -3.33
CA THR A 67 -13.39 7.89 -3.64
C THR A 67 -12.39 6.74 -3.74
N MET A 68 -11.25 6.95 -4.42
CA MET A 68 -10.17 5.95 -4.49
C MET A 68 -9.61 5.60 -3.11
N GLN A 69 -9.47 6.58 -2.21
CA GLN A 69 -9.02 6.34 -0.83
C GLN A 69 -10.06 5.58 0.01
N ALA A 70 -11.35 5.69 -0.32
CA ALA A 70 -12.42 4.97 0.35
C ALA A 70 -12.55 3.50 -0.10
N ILE A 71 -11.88 3.10 -1.19
CA ILE A 71 -11.94 1.72 -1.68
C ILE A 71 -11.30 0.77 -0.64
N PRO A 72 -11.99 -0.31 -0.24
CA PRO A 72 -11.40 -1.31 0.65
C PRO A 72 -10.18 -1.97 0.02
N THR A 73 -9.12 -2.16 0.82
CA THR A 73 -7.85 -2.77 0.38
C THR A 73 -8.04 -4.17 -0.23
N VAL A 74 -8.99 -4.95 0.27
CA VAL A 74 -9.35 -6.27 -0.26
C VAL A 74 -9.81 -6.19 -1.72
N VAL A 75 -10.62 -5.17 -2.06
CA VAL A 75 -11.14 -4.97 -3.43
C VAL A 75 -10.00 -4.63 -4.39
N ILE A 76 -9.06 -3.79 -3.96
CA ILE A 76 -7.88 -3.45 -4.76
C ILE A 76 -7.05 -4.71 -5.03
N GLY A 77 -6.85 -5.56 -4.01
CA GLY A 77 -6.16 -6.84 -4.16
C GLY A 77 -6.83 -7.77 -5.19
N LEU A 78 -8.16 -7.88 -5.15
CA LEU A 78 -8.93 -8.69 -6.10
C LEU A 78 -8.86 -8.14 -7.52
N LEU A 79 -9.00 -6.82 -7.70
CA LEU A 79 -8.88 -6.19 -9.02
C LEU A 79 -7.49 -6.41 -9.62
N LEU A 80 -6.42 -6.18 -8.83
CA LEU A 80 -5.05 -6.44 -9.27
C LEU A 80 -4.84 -7.92 -9.59
N TYR A 81 -5.34 -8.82 -8.74
CA TYR A 81 -5.29 -10.26 -9.01
C TYR A 81 -5.96 -10.59 -10.34
N MET A 82 -7.16 -10.08 -10.61
CA MET A 82 -7.88 -10.33 -11.87
C MET A 82 -7.16 -9.73 -13.07
N MET A 83 -6.61 -8.52 -12.96
CA MET A 83 -5.89 -7.84 -14.06
C MET A 83 -4.54 -8.52 -14.38
N LEU A 84 -3.83 -9.00 -13.36
CA LEU A 84 -2.52 -9.66 -13.51
C LEU A 84 -2.66 -11.17 -13.75
N SER A 85 -3.81 -11.76 -13.41
CA SER A 85 -4.12 -13.17 -13.65
C SER A 85 -4.36 -13.43 -15.13
N ARG A 86 -3.57 -14.34 -15.69
CA ARG A 86 -3.77 -14.84 -17.06
C ARG A 86 -5.09 -15.60 -17.24
N SER A 87 -5.80 -15.94 -16.16
CA SER A 87 -7.08 -16.64 -16.21
C SER A 87 -8.27 -15.72 -16.49
N ALA A 88 -8.10 -14.39 -16.50
CA ALA A 88 -9.16 -13.45 -16.88
C ALA A 88 -9.33 -13.32 -18.41
N ILE A 89 -8.36 -13.82 -19.19
CA ILE A 89 -8.33 -13.74 -20.66
C ILE A 89 -8.78 -15.08 -21.31
N ARG A 90 -9.12 -16.10 -20.51
CA ARG A 90 -9.59 -17.40 -21.00
C ARG A 90 -10.94 -17.77 -20.42
#